data_AF-A0A0X3TGS3-F1
#
_entry.id   AF-A0A0X3TGS3-F1
#
_cell.length_a   1.000
_cell.length_b   1.000
_cell.length_c   1.000
_cell.angle_alpha   90.00
_cell.angle_beta   90.00
_cell.angle_gamma   90.00
#
_symmetry.space_group_name_H-M   'P 1'
#
loop_
_entity.id
_entity.type
_entity.pdbx_description
1 polymer ?
#
loop_
_entity_poly.entity_id
_entity_poly.type
_entity_poly.pdbx_seq_one_letter_code
_entity_poly.pdbx_strand_id
1 'polypeptide(L)' 'MEISANAAVNAAMQQQQAYTQQEVQVSMLKKAMDVQTQGALSLIEALPAPTPSTQGLPANLGNNINVTA' A
#
# COMPACT_ATOMS: atom_id res chain seq x y z
N MET A 1 -15.34 -19.79 47.22
CA MET A 1 -15.12 -18.40 46.75
C MET A 1 -13.76 -18.22 46.06
N GLU A 2 -12.68 -18.89 46.50
CA GLU A 2 -11.38 -18.87 45.78
C GLU A 2 -11.48 -19.39 44.32
N ILE A 3 -12.15 -20.53 44.09
CA ILE A 3 -12.33 -21.12 42.75
C ILE A 3 -13.02 -20.15 41.76
N SER A 4 -13.95 -19.31 42.22
CA SER A 4 -14.61 -18.32 41.34
C SER A 4 -13.70 -17.13 41.03
N ALA A 5 -12.80 -16.75 41.95
CA ALA A 5 -11.82 -15.70 41.70
C ALA A 5 -10.77 -16.16 40.69
N ASN A 6 -10.25 -17.39 40.81
CA ASN A 6 -9.34 -17.97 39.81
C ASN A 6 -10.04 -18.16 38.46
N ALA A 7 -11.32 -18.57 38.43
CA ALA A 7 -12.09 -18.68 37.20
C ALA A 7 -12.31 -17.31 36.53
N ALA A 8 -12.60 -16.27 37.31
CA ALA A 8 -12.75 -14.91 36.80
C ALA A 8 -11.44 -14.34 36.23
N VAL A 9 -10.30 -14.58 36.90
CA VAL A 9 -8.98 -14.19 36.39
C VAL A 9 -8.67 -14.91 35.08
N ASN A 10 -8.89 -16.22 35.01
CA ASN A 10 -8.67 -16.98 33.77
C ASN A 10 -9.57 -16.50 32.62
N ALA A 11 -10.83 -16.19 32.90
CA ALA A 11 -11.74 -15.61 31.91
C ALA A 11 -11.28 -14.23 31.43
N ALA A 12 -10.82 -13.37 32.35
CA ALA A 12 -10.27 -12.06 32.01
C ALA A 12 -9.00 -12.18 31.14
N MET A 13 -8.12 -13.14 31.44
CA MET A 13 -6.92 -13.40 30.64
C MET A 13 -7.25 -13.91 29.24
N GLN A 14 -8.22 -14.83 29.10
CA GLN A 14 -8.68 -15.31 27.79
C GLN A 14 -9.30 -14.17 26.97
N GLN A 15 -10.08 -13.30 27.61
CA GLN A 15 -10.65 -12.13 26.95
C GLN A 15 -9.57 -11.15 26.46
N GLN A 16 -8.56 -10.89 27.29
CA GLN A 16 -7.44 -10.04 26.90
C GLN A 16 -6.67 -10.64 25.71
N GLN A 17 -6.39 -11.94 25.73
CA GLN A 17 -5.75 -12.63 24.61
C GLN A 17 -6.58 -12.54 23.33
N ALA A 18 -7.91 -12.66 23.42
CA ALA A 18 -8.80 -12.51 22.27
C ALA A 18 -8.71 -11.10 21.66
N TYR A 19 -8.72 -10.05 22.50
CA TYR A 19 -8.55 -8.67 22.03
C TYR A 19 -7.18 -8.44 21.39
N THR A 20 -6.11 -8.91 22.02
CA THR A 20 -4.75 -8.80 21.45
C THR A 20 -4.66 -9.51 20.10
N GLN A 21 -5.24 -10.71 19.95
CA GLN A 21 -5.23 -11.40 18.66
C GLN A 21 -5.99 -10.62 17.58
N GLN A 22 -7.14 -10.02 17.91
CA GLN A 22 -7.88 -9.18 16.97
C GLN A 22 -7.06 -7.94 16.55
N GLU A 23 -6.44 -7.26 17.52
CA GLU A 23 -5.59 -6.09 17.26
C GLU A 23 -4.40 -6.44 16.37
N VAL A 24 -3.73 -7.57 16.64
CA VAL A 24 -2.62 -8.06 15.81
C VAL A 24 -3.09 -8.37 14.40
N GLN A 25 -4.25 -9.03 14.22
CA GLN A 25 -4.78 -9.31 12.87
C GLN A 25 -5.04 -8.04 12.07
N VAL A 26 -5.66 -7.04 12.69
CA VAL A 26 -5.91 -5.73 12.05
C VAL A 26 -4.61 -5.00 11.77
N SER A 27 -3.63 -5.07 12.68
CA SER A 27 -2.33 -4.43 12.50
C SER A 27 -1.53 -5.07 11.38
N MET A 28 -1.58 -6.40 11.26
CA MET A 28 -0.97 -7.15 10.17
C MET A 28 -1.61 -6.81 8.82
N LEU A 29 -2.94 -6.70 8.76
CA LEU A 29 -3.63 -6.26 7.56
C LEU A 29 -3.21 -4.85 7.14
N LYS A 30 -3.18 -3.90 8.09
CA LYS A 30 -2.68 -2.53 7.84
C LYS A 30 -1.24 -2.54 7.32
N LYS A 31 -0.37 -3.30 7.98
CA LYS A 31 1.03 -3.42 7.55
C LYS A 31 1.16 -4.00 6.14
N ALA A 32 0.34 -4.99 5.78
CA ALA A 32 0.32 -5.55 4.43
C ALA A 32 -0.10 -4.49 3.39
N MET A 33 -1.13 -3.68 3.68
CA MET A 33 -1.53 -2.56 2.83
C MET A 33 -0.41 -1.53 2.69
N ASP A 34 0.23 -1.13 3.80
CA ASP A 34 1.33 -0.16 3.77
C ASP A 34 2.51 -0.65 2.92
N VAL A 35 2.87 -1.94 3.04
CA VAL A 35 3.92 -2.56 2.23
C VAL A 35 3.53 -2.62 0.76
N GLN A 36 2.26 -2.94 0.45
CA GLN A 36 1.77 -2.93 -0.92
C GLN A 36 1.84 -1.53 -1.53
N THR A 37 1.44 -0.49 -0.79
CA THR A 37 1.54 0.91 -1.23
C THR A 37 3.00 1.30 -1.50
N GLN A 38 3.92 0.96 -0.60
CA GLN A 38 5.35 1.24 -0.80
C GLN A 38 5.90 0.52 -2.03
N GLY A 39 5.57 -0.76 -2.21
CA GLY A 39 5.98 -1.52 -3.40
C GLY A 39 5.40 -0.94 -4.69
N ALA A 40 4.14 -0.49 -4.68
CA ALA A 40 3.51 0.16 -5.83
C ALA A 40 4.21 1.49 -6.17
N LEU A 41 4.55 2.31 -5.16
CA LEU A 41 5.30 3.56 -5.37
C LEU A 41 6.69 3.29 -5.95
N SER A 42 7.44 2.33 -5.41
CA SER A 42 8.75 1.95 -5.96
C SER A 42 8.67 1.50 -7.42
N LEU A 43 7.59 0.80 -7.81
CA LEU A 43 7.37 0.43 -9.22
C LEU A 43 7.13 1.66 -10.11
N ILE A 44 6.36 2.64 -9.63
CA ILE A 44 6.10 3.88 -10.36
C ILE A 44 7.40 4.69 -10.53
N GLU A 45 8.20 4.80 -9.48
CA GLU A 45 9.49 5.50 -9.49
C GLU A 45 10.53 4.80 -10.39
N ALA A 46 10.43 3.48 -10.54
CA ALA A 46 11.29 2.71 -11.43
C ALA A 46 10.95 2.88 -12.91
N LEU A 47 9.82 3.52 -13.26
CA LEU A 47 9.51 3.81 -14.65
C LEU A 47 10.54 4.80 -15.22
N PRO A 48 11.11 4.53 -16.40
CA PRO A 48 11.96 5.51 -17.05
C PRO A 48 11.16 6.78 -17.30
N ALA A 49 11.80 7.94 -17.14
CA ALA A 49 11.20 9.21 -17.52
C ALA A 49 10.68 9.09 -18.97
N PRO A 50 9.48 9.61 -19.28
CA PRO A 50 8.97 9.61 -20.65
C PRO A 50 9.90 10.46 -21.50
N THR A 51 10.90 9.83 -22.11
CA THR A 51 11.70 10.44 -23.16
C THR A 51 10.76 10.63 -24.34
N PRO A 52 10.54 11.86 -24.84
CA PRO A 52 9.81 12.05 -26.07
C PRO A 52 10.48 11.22 -27.16
N SER A 53 9.80 10.16 -27.58
CA SER A 53 10.29 9.28 -28.63
C SER A 53 10.23 10.05 -29.94
N THR A 54 11.36 10.59 -30.37
CA THR A 54 11.55 11.02 -31.76
C THR A 54 11.92 9.84 -32.66
N GLN A 55 11.97 8.62 -32.09
CA GLN A 55 12.25 7.39 -32.82
C GLN A 55 11.18 7.20 -33.91
N GLY A 56 11.60 7.34 -35.17
CA GLY A 56 10.73 7.21 -36.34
C GLY A 56 10.09 8.50 -36.86
N LEU A 57 10.33 9.65 -36.21
CA LEU A 57 9.89 10.94 -36.72
C LEU A 57 10.95 11.52 -37.68
N PRO A 58 10.57 11.99 -38.88
CA PRO A 58 11.46 12.72 -39.77
C PRO A 58 12.00 13.99 -39.09
N ALA A 59 13.24 14.38 -39.39
CA ALA A 59 13.90 15.54 -38.80
C ALA A 59 13.16 16.88 -39.03
N ASN A 60 12.21 16.92 -39.97
CA ASN A 60 11.46 18.10 -40.35
C ASN A 60 10.00 18.12 -39.85
N LEU A 61 9.57 17.15 -39.04
CA LEU A 61 8.21 17.12 -38.51
C LEU A 61 7.99 18.25 -37.49
N GLY A 62 6.92 19.03 -37.65
CA GLY A 62 6.61 20.17 -36.79
C GLY A 62 7.32 21.48 -37.19
N ASN A 63 8.23 21.47 -38.17
CA ASN A 63 8.94 22.67 -38.60
C ASN A 63 8.04 23.70 -39.31
N ASN A 64 6.93 23.24 -39.91
CA ASN A 64 5.96 24.10 -40.56
C ASN A 64 4.56 23.65 -40.15
N ILE A 65 3.87 24.46 -39.35
CA ILE A 65 2.45 24.27 -39.03
C ILE A 65 1.67 25.40 -39.69
N ASN A 66 0.80 25.05 -40.64
CA ASN A 66 -0.13 26.00 -41.24
C ASN A 66 -1.27 26.25 -40.24
N VAL A 67 -1.29 27.44 -39.63
CA VAL A 67 -2.40 27.90 -38.78
C VAL A 67 -3.24 28.87 -39.62
N THR A 68 -4.28 28.35 -40.27
CA THR A 68 -5.34 29.18 -40.85
C THR A 68 -6.56 29.14 -39.93
N ALA A 69 -7.04 30.32 -39.55
CA ALA A 69 -8.21 30.55 -38.69
C ALA A 69 -9.54 30.37 -39.45
#